data_AF-A0AAQ4E5M9-F1
#
_entry.id   AF-A0AAQ4E5M9-F1
#
_cell.length_a   1.000
_cell.length_b   1.000
_cell.length_c   1.000
_cell.angle_alpha   90.00
_cell.angle_beta   90.00
_cell.angle_gamma   90.00
#
_symmetry.space_group_name_H-M   'P 1'
#
loop_
_entity.id
_entity.type
_entity.pdbx_description
1 polymer ?
#
loop_
_entity_poly.entity_id
_entity_poly.type
_entity_poly.pdbx_seq_one_letter_code
_entity_poly.pdbx_strand_id
1 'polypeptide(L)'
;MASGQNQTGHEGSRIPNKVFIQRDYSEGTSVKFQTKFPQELDGLIERHMFDQTVATINSIYSEAERMSGKTFCEGFMACLTAYLLYMCTETHYEKVGWLSFACVA
;
A
#
# COMPACT_ATOMS: atom_id res chain seq x y z
N MET A 1 -24.95 -59.68 -22.52
CA MET A 1 -25.24 -58.46 -23.32
C MET A 1 -25.66 -57.38 -22.32
N ALA A 2 -25.12 -56.18 -22.21
CA ALA A 2 -24.00 -55.47 -22.84
C ALA A 2 -23.55 -54.39 -21.83
N SER A 3 -22.25 -54.15 -21.74
CA SER A 3 -21.67 -52.97 -21.09
C SER A 3 -21.76 -51.76 -22.03
N GLY A 4 -21.81 -50.54 -21.49
CA GLY A 4 -21.65 -49.28 -22.25
C GLY A 4 -21.98 -48.04 -21.39
N GLN A 5 -20.97 -47.39 -20.81
CA GLN A 5 -20.38 -46.10 -21.25
C GLN A 5 -21.27 -44.87 -20.97
N ASN A 6 -20.91 -44.02 -20.01
CA ASN A 6 -19.93 -42.91 -20.10
C ASN A 6 -20.58 -41.62 -20.63
N GLN A 7 -20.79 -40.64 -19.75
CA GLN A 7 -20.91 -39.24 -20.14
C GLN A 7 -19.79 -38.45 -19.46
N THR A 8 -18.68 -38.41 -20.17
CA THR A 8 -17.64 -37.38 -20.14
C THR A 8 -18.22 -36.00 -20.48
N GLY A 9 -17.76 -34.97 -19.76
CA GLY A 9 -17.39 -33.70 -20.40
C GLY A 9 -18.11 -32.44 -19.93
N HIS A 10 -17.47 -31.69 -19.01
CA HIS A 10 -16.97 -30.34 -19.32
C HIS A 10 -15.83 -29.97 -18.36
N GLU A 11 -14.65 -30.58 -18.55
CA GLU A 11 -13.39 -30.02 -18.06
C GLU A 11 -13.02 -28.81 -18.93
N GLY A 12 -13.71 -27.71 -18.70
CA GLY A 12 -13.25 -26.38 -19.09
C GLY A 12 -12.27 -25.91 -18.03
N SER A 13 -10.99 -25.82 -18.37
CA SER A 13 -9.91 -25.26 -17.55
C SER A 13 -10.35 -23.96 -16.87
N ARG A 14 -10.73 -24.04 -15.59
CA ARG A 14 -11.13 -22.89 -14.77
C ARG A 14 -9.90 -22.31 -14.07
N ILE A 15 -8.90 -21.90 -14.85
CA ILE A 15 -7.81 -21.10 -14.29
C ILE A 15 -8.46 -19.82 -13.73
N PRO A 16 -8.37 -19.55 -12.42
CA PRO A 16 -8.93 -18.34 -11.84
C PRO A 16 -8.18 -17.14 -12.43
N ASN A 17 -8.88 -16.28 -13.16
CA ASN A 17 -8.29 -15.05 -13.72
C ASN A 17 -7.84 -14.07 -12.62
N LYS A 18 -8.35 -14.22 -11.39
CA LYS A 18 -8.09 -13.36 -10.26
C LYS A 18 -8.32 -14.11 -8.95
N VAL A 19 -7.40 -13.98 -8.01
CA VAL A 19 -7.52 -14.49 -6.64
C VAL A 19 -7.33 -13.32 -5.68
N PHE A 20 -8.17 -13.26 -4.64
CA PHE A 20 -8.13 -12.21 -3.63
C PHE A 20 -7.49 -12.73 -2.35
N ILE A 21 -6.45 -12.04 -1.87
CA ILE A 21 -5.84 -12.30 -0.56
C ILE A 21 -6.33 -11.24 0.42
N GLN A 22 -6.81 -11.68 1.58
CA GLN A 22 -7.33 -10.80 2.61
C GLN A 22 -6.19 -10.09 3.37
N ARG A 23 -6.52 -8.90 3.89
CA ARG A 23 -5.67 -8.18 4.85
C ARG A 23 -5.52 -8.99 6.13
N ASP A 24 -4.35 -8.88 6.73
CA ASP A 24 -4.08 -9.32 8.09
C ASP A 24 -4.08 -8.09 9.01
N TYR A 25 -5.04 -8.04 9.94
CA TYR A 25 -5.19 -6.94 10.90
C TYR A 25 -4.72 -7.31 12.32
N SER A 26 -4.03 -8.45 12.48
CA SER A 26 -3.55 -8.91 13.80
C SER A 26 -2.56 -7.95 14.46
N GLU A 27 -1.78 -7.23 13.65
CA GLU A 27 -0.78 -6.24 14.09
C GLU A 27 -1.29 -4.79 13.97
N GLY A 28 -2.61 -4.60 13.86
CA GLY A 28 -3.25 -3.28 13.76
C GLY A 28 -3.64 -2.91 12.34
N THR A 29 -3.56 -1.61 12.02
CA THR A 29 -4.02 -1.06 10.73
C THR A 29 -2.95 -1.03 9.65
N SER A 30 -1.73 -1.45 9.99
CA SER A 30 -0.62 -1.56 9.05
C SER A 30 -0.94 -2.51 7.90
N VAL A 31 -0.40 -2.18 6.74
CA VAL A 31 -0.65 -2.83 5.46
C VAL A 31 0.05 -4.19 5.44
N LYS A 32 -0.70 -5.25 5.78
CA LYS A 32 -0.22 -6.64 5.77
C LYS A 32 -1.23 -7.59 5.10
N PHE A 33 -0.73 -8.63 4.46
CA PHE A 33 -1.52 -9.67 3.80
C PHE A 33 -1.33 -11.02 4.47
N GLN A 34 -2.41 -11.81 4.50
CA GLN A 34 -2.39 -13.16 5.06
C GLN A 34 -1.55 -14.11 4.19
N THR A 35 -0.83 -15.02 4.84
CA THR A 35 -0.02 -16.07 4.18
C THR A 35 -0.80 -17.38 3.97
N LYS A 36 -2.12 -17.37 4.18
CA LYS A 36 -2.96 -18.55 3.93
C LYS A 36 -3.01 -18.82 2.43
N PHE A 37 -2.55 -20.00 2.03
CA PHE A 37 -2.59 -20.43 0.63
C PHE A 37 -4.04 -20.64 0.15
N PRO A 38 -4.47 -19.96 -0.92
CA PRO A 38 -5.81 -20.11 -1.49
C PRO A 38 -5.92 -21.42 -2.28
N GLN A 39 -7.05 -22.12 -2.14
CA GLN A 39 -7.27 -23.42 -2.78
C GLN A 39 -7.40 -23.29 -4.31
N GLU A 40 -7.81 -22.13 -4.79
CA GLU A 40 -7.93 -21.80 -6.21
C GLU A 40 -6.58 -21.82 -6.94
N LEU A 41 -5.47 -21.68 -6.20
CA LEU A 41 -4.10 -21.71 -6.72
C LEU A 41 -3.44 -23.10 -6.61
N ASP A 42 -4.14 -24.08 -6.03
CA ASP A 42 -3.62 -25.43 -5.86
C ASP A 42 -3.39 -26.11 -7.22
N GLY A 43 -2.19 -26.67 -7.41
CA GLY A 43 -1.76 -27.23 -8.70
C GLY A 43 -1.43 -26.21 -9.80
N LEU A 44 -1.63 -24.90 -9.59
CA LEU A 44 -1.27 -23.84 -10.54
C LEU A 44 0.05 -23.16 -10.21
N ILE A 45 0.34 -22.99 -8.92
CA ILE A 45 1.60 -22.45 -8.42
C ILE A 45 2.09 -23.29 -7.25
N GLU A 46 3.41 -23.36 -7.10
CA GLU A 46 3.99 -23.99 -5.92
C GLU A 46 3.77 -23.14 -4.67
N ARG A 47 3.44 -23.81 -3.56
CA ARG A 47 3.13 -23.13 -2.30
C ARG A 47 4.29 -22.27 -1.79
N HIS A 48 5.52 -22.73 -1.99
CA HIS A 48 6.72 -22.01 -1.57
C HIS A 48 6.86 -20.66 -2.31
N MET A 49 6.54 -20.61 -3.61
CA MET A 49 6.58 -19.39 -4.42
C MET A 49 5.53 -18.39 -3.94
N PHE A 50 4.33 -18.85 -3.61
CA PHE A 50 3.29 -18.02 -3.03
C PHE A 50 3.74 -17.40 -1.71
N ASP A 51 4.25 -18.22 -0.79
CA ASP A 51 4.68 -17.76 0.53
C ASP A 51 5.81 -16.73 0.43
N GLN A 52 6.81 -16.96 -0.42
CA GLN A 52 7.89 -16.00 -0.69
C GLN A 52 7.37 -14.70 -1.31
N THR A 53 6.42 -14.78 -2.23
CA THR A 53 5.83 -13.60 -2.88
C THR A 53 5.08 -12.76 -1.85
N VAL A 54 4.21 -13.37 -1.04
CA VAL A 54 3.46 -12.66 0.00
C VAL A 54 4.39 -12.08 1.06
N ALA A 55 5.43 -12.81 1.46
CA ALA A 55 6.44 -12.31 2.39
C ALA A 55 7.18 -11.08 1.83
N THR A 56 7.54 -11.11 0.55
CA THR A 56 8.19 -9.98 -0.13
C THR A 56 7.28 -8.76 -0.19
N ILE A 57 6.00 -8.95 -0.56
CA ILE A 57 5.00 -7.86 -0.60
C ILE A 57 4.83 -7.24 0.79
N ASN A 58 4.67 -8.07 1.83
CA ASN A 58 4.55 -7.59 3.21
C ASN A 58 5.80 -6.82 3.65
N SER A 59 7.00 -7.26 3.27
CA SER A 59 8.26 -6.57 3.58
C SER A 59 8.34 -5.19 2.91
N ILE A 60 7.96 -5.08 1.62
CA ILE A 60 7.93 -3.81 0.89
C ILE A 60 7.00 -2.81 1.57
N TYR A 61 5.81 -3.25 1.96
CA TYR A 61 4.86 -2.37 2.65
C TYR A 61 5.33 -2.01 4.06
N SER A 62 5.92 -2.96 4.79
CA SER A 62 6.50 -2.69 6.11
C SER A 62 7.62 -1.64 6.03
N GLU A 63 8.47 -1.68 5.00
CA GLU A 63 9.52 -0.68 4.81
C GLU A 63 8.96 0.66 4.35
N ALA A 64 7.92 0.67 3.50
CA ALA A 64 7.24 1.90 3.11
C ALA A 64 6.56 2.61 4.29
N GLU A 65 6.03 1.85 5.25
CA GLU A 65 5.44 2.40 6.47
C GLU A 65 6.49 2.88 7.48
N ARG A 66 7.72 2.38 7.40
CA ARG A 66 8.88 2.95 8.10
C ARG A 66 9.28 4.27 7.43
N MET A 67 8.38 5.25 7.44
CA MET A 67 8.70 6.62 7.05
C MET A 67 9.94 7.05 7.83
N SER A 68 11.00 7.36 7.09
CA SER A 68 12.27 7.79 7.65
C SER A 68 12.04 9.05 8.47
N GLY A 69 12.73 9.20 9.61
CA GLY A 69 12.67 10.41 10.44
C GLY A 69 12.95 11.71 9.68
N LYS A 70 13.51 11.61 8.46
CA LYS A 70 13.63 12.70 7.48
C LYS A 70 12.32 13.39 7.17
N THR A 71 11.22 12.68 6.87
CA THR A 71 9.94 13.30 6.53
C THR A 71 9.34 14.06 7.72
N PHE A 72 9.52 13.52 8.94
CA PHE A 72 9.14 14.23 10.17
C PHE A 72 9.96 15.51 10.37
N CYS A 73 11.29 15.42 10.21
CA CYS A 73 12.17 16.58 10.33
C CYS A 73 11.89 17.64 9.26
N GLU A 74 11.60 17.24 8.02
CA GLU A 74 11.21 18.16 6.94
C GLU A 74 9.92 18.91 7.29
N GLY A 75 8.88 18.20 7.74
CA GLY A 75 7.63 18.83 8.19
C GLY A 75 7.85 19.80 9.35
N PHE A 76 8.64 19.38 10.35
CA PHE A 76 8.96 20.21 11.51
C PHE A 76 9.77 21.46 11.12
N MET A 77 10.80 21.31 10.30
CA MET A 77 11.64 22.42 9.85
C MET A 77 10.88 23.38 8.94
N ALA A 78 9.97 22.89 8.10
CA ALA A 78 9.10 23.74 7.30
C ALA A 78 8.20 24.63 8.19
N CYS A 79 7.54 24.04 9.20
CA CYS A 79 6.73 24.81 10.14
C CYS A 79 7.58 25.81 10.94
N LEU A 80 8.73 25.37 11.47
CA LEU A 80 9.62 26.24 12.24
C LEU A 80 10.12 27.41 11.39
N THR A 81 10.51 27.16 10.14
CA THR A 81 10.96 28.19 9.21
C THR A 81 9.86 29.20 8.92
N ALA A 82 8.61 28.75 8.73
CA ALA A 82 7.46 29.65 8.50
C ALA A 82 7.21 30.59 9.70
N TYR A 83 7.24 30.07 10.93
CA TYR A 83 7.09 30.90 12.14
C TYR A 83 8.26 31.85 12.35
N LEU A 84 9.49 31.40 12.09
CA LEU A 84 10.68 32.25 12.19
C LEU A 84 10.63 33.38 11.16
N LEU A 85 10.23 33.11 9.92
CA LEU A 85 10.02 34.15 8.92
C LEU A 85 8.99 35.17 9.39
N TYR A 86 7.85 34.71 9.91
CA TYR A 86 6.81 35.60 10.46
C TYR A 86 7.31 36.50 11.59
N MET A 87 8.17 35.98 12.48
CA MET A 87 8.73 36.76 13.59
C MET A 87 9.90 37.66 13.19
N CYS A 88 10.69 37.26 12.19
CA CYS A 88 11.88 37.98 11.71
C CYS A 88 11.57 39.02 10.63
N THR A 89 10.40 38.96 9.99
CA THR A 89 9.89 40.10 9.22
C THR A 89 9.23 41.07 10.17
N GLU A 90 9.72 42.32 10.22
CA GLU A 90 8.99 43.40 10.89
C GLU A 90 7.61 43.50 10.24
N THR A 91 6.57 43.06 10.95
CA THR A 91 5.19 43.31 10.57
C THR A 91 4.91 44.80 10.75
N HIS A 92 5.34 45.62 9.80
CA HIS A 92 4.82 46.97 9.67
C HIS A 92 3.37 46.82 9.25
N TYR A 93 2.47 46.75 10.23
CA TYR A 93 1.04 46.57 10.06
C TYR A 93 0.42 47.86 9.48
N GLU A 94 0.85 48.27 8.28
CA GLU A 94 -0.01 49.03 7.39
C GLU A 94 -0.80 48.03 6.56
N LYS A 95 -2.08 47.96 6.91
CA LYS A 95 -3.14 47.24 6.26
C LYS A 95 -3.18 47.59 4.77
N VAL A 96 -2.54 46.80 3.91
CA VAL A 96 -2.73 46.88 2.45
C VAL A 96 -2.82 45.48 1.87
N GLY A 97 -4.03 45.12 1.46
CA GLY A 97 -4.37 43.81 0.93
C GLY A 97 -3.69 43.50 -0.39
N TRP A 98 -2.48 42.94 -0.34
CA TRP A 98 -1.82 42.28 -1.49
C TRP A 98 -0.91 41.11 -1.03
N LEU A 99 -1.03 40.62 0.21
CA LEU A 99 -0.18 39.57 0.78
C LEU A 99 -0.30 38.18 0.10
N SER A 100 -1.12 38.04 -0.95
CA SER A 100 -1.38 36.74 -1.58
C SER A 100 -0.47 36.40 -2.76
N PHE A 101 0.33 37.33 -3.33
CA PHE A 101 0.96 37.08 -4.63
C PHE A 101 2.48 36.88 -4.66
N ALA A 102 3.23 37.14 -3.58
CA ALA A 102 4.70 37.05 -3.62
C ALA A 102 5.29 35.79 -2.99
N CYS A 103 4.52 34.97 -2.29
CA CYS A 103 5.02 33.70 -1.73
C CYS A 103 4.90 32.51 -2.71
N VAL A 104 4.36 32.74 -3.92
CA VAL A 104 4.23 31.73 -5.00
C VAL A 104 4.59 32.35 -6.35
N ALA A 105 5.82 32.84 -6.49
CA ALA A 105 6.47 33.08 -7.78
C ALA A 105 7.98 32.85 -7.65
#